data_AF-A0A1B8NYP6-F1
#
_entry.id   AF-A0A1B8NYP6-F1
#
_cell.length_a   1.000
_cell.length_b   1.000
_cell.length_c   1.000
_cell.angle_alpha   90.00
_cell.angle_beta   90.00
_cell.angle_gamma   90.00
#
_symmetry.space_group_name_H-M   'P 1'
#
loop_
_entity.id
_entity.type
_entity.pdbx_description
1 polymer ?
#
loop_
_entity_poly.entity_id
_entity_poly.type
_entity_poly.pdbx_seq_one_letter_code
_entity_poly.pdbx_strand_id
1 'polypeptide(L)'
;MRDLTEPMKDGWKELYPESAVSTFTLDGRIYGAPLYATVVGFWVNTALTEQAGVDIDEIETWQDLESAVVALREQGITPAVVGAKDGWPMHFYWGYLATRLVGGDGIEAAKAGDDGGFTNESFIRAGEMLQEFAELEPFQSGFMSTTYERASAMFGDGEAALHLMGDWDYIPRRNAR
;
A
#
# COMPACT_ATOMS: atom_id res chain seq x y z
N MET A 1 -12.24 -12.83 -22.61
CA MET A 1 -12.47 -13.25 -21.21
C MET A 1 -13.41 -14.46 -21.24
N ARG A 2 -13.10 -15.56 -20.54
CA ARG A 2 -13.95 -16.77 -20.53
C ARG A 2 -14.97 -16.64 -19.40
N ASP A 3 -16.25 -16.79 -19.70
CA ASP A 3 -17.30 -16.88 -18.69
C ASP A 3 -17.12 -18.18 -17.87
N LEU A 4 -16.88 -18.03 -16.58
CA LEU A 4 -16.71 -19.10 -15.60
C LEU A 4 -17.96 -19.32 -14.75
N THR A 5 -19.06 -18.60 -15.02
CA THR A 5 -20.29 -18.70 -14.22
C THR A 5 -20.81 -20.12 -14.15
N GLU A 6 -20.90 -20.85 -15.27
CA GLU A 6 -21.37 -22.25 -15.25
C GLU A 6 -20.39 -23.20 -14.54
N PRO A 7 -19.07 -23.20 -14.84
CA PRO A 7 -18.10 -23.99 -14.09
C PRO A 7 -18.06 -23.68 -12.58
N MET A 8 -18.38 -22.46 -12.19
CA MET A 8 -18.42 -21.99 -10.81
C MET A 8 -19.88 -21.88 -10.35
N LYS A 9 -20.72 -22.91 -10.54
CA LYS A 9 -22.06 -22.96 -9.91
C LYS A 9 -22.10 -23.83 -8.66
N ASP A 10 -21.35 -24.92 -8.65
CA ASP A 10 -21.47 -25.97 -7.63
C ASP A 10 -20.26 -25.95 -6.66
N GLY A 11 -20.52 -25.90 -5.35
CA GLY A 11 -19.52 -26.03 -4.27
C GLY A 11 -18.56 -24.86 -4.05
N TRP A 12 -18.38 -23.97 -5.02
CA TRP A 12 -17.43 -22.84 -4.96
C TRP A 12 -17.80 -21.72 -3.97
N LYS A 13 -19.10 -21.45 -3.72
CA LYS A 13 -19.55 -20.42 -2.75
C LYS A 13 -19.12 -20.73 -1.32
N GLU A 14 -18.86 -22.00 -1.02
CA GLU A 14 -18.37 -22.46 0.28
C GLU A 14 -16.84 -22.34 0.39
N LEU A 15 -16.15 -22.24 -0.75
CA LEU A 15 -14.69 -22.14 -0.84
C LEU A 15 -14.18 -20.69 -0.85
N TYR A 16 -15.02 -19.74 -1.28
CA TYR A 16 -14.62 -18.35 -1.49
C TYR A 16 -15.53 -17.36 -0.77
N PRO A 17 -14.96 -16.34 -0.09
CA PRO A 17 -15.72 -15.21 0.41
C PRO A 17 -16.49 -14.53 -0.72
N GLU A 18 -17.73 -14.11 -0.45
CA GLU A 18 -18.57 -13.41 -1.42
C GLU A 18 -17.91 -12.14 -1.97
N SER A 19 -17.18 -11.40 -1.12
CA SER A 19 -16.42 -10.21 -1.52
C SER A 19 -15.30 -10.52 -2.52
N ALA A 20 -14.65 -11.68 -2.40
CA ALA A 20 -13.60 -12.08 -3.34
C ALA A 20 -14.19 -12.44 -4.71
N VAL A 21 -15.35 -13.09 -4.70
CA VAL A 21 -16.09 -13.45 -5.91
C VAL A 21 -16.61 -12.22 -6.65
N SER A 22 -17.14 -11.23 -5.93
CA SER A 22 -17.70 -10.02 -6.53
C SER A 22 -16.63 -9.22 -7.29
N THR A 23 -15.38 -9.20 -6.82
CA THR A 23 -14.25 -8.56 -7.52
C THR A 23 -13.99 -9.14 -8.93
N PHE A 24 -14.32 -10.41 -9.16
CA PHE A 24 -14.17 -11.07 -10.47
C PHE A 24 -15.49 -11.20 -11.25
N THR A 25 -16.54 -10.50 -10.80
CA THR A 25 -17.86 -10.51 -11.43
C THR A 25 -18.08 -9.21 -12.21
N LEU A 26 -18.41 -9.33 -13.49
CA LEU A 26 -18.76 -8.21 -14.36
C LEU A 26 -20.09 -8.51 -15.05
N ASP A 27 -21.05 -7.60 -14.97
CA ASP A 27 -22.40 -7.74 -15.53
C ASP A 27 -23.09 -9.07 -15.11
N GLY A 28 -22.90 -9.47 -13.85
CA GLY A 28 -23.46 -10.69 -13.28
C GLY A 28 -22.79 -12.00 -13.75
N ARG A 29 -21.67 -11.92 -14.47
CA ARG A 29 -20.89 -13.08 -14.93
C ARG A 29 -19.53 -13.13 -14.26
N ILE A 30 -19.13 -14.32 -13.86
CA ILE A 30 -17.85 -14.55 -13.18
C ILE A 30 -16.77 -14.81 -14.24
N TYR A 31 -15.66 -14.09 -14.14
CA TYR A 31 -14.56 -14.18 -15.10
C TYR A 31 -13.21 -14.57 -14.49
N GLY A 32 -13.18 -14.78 -13.17
CA GLY A 32 -11.99 -15.20 -12.44
C GLY A 32 -12.33 -16.01 -11.20
N ALA A 33 -11.44 -16.92 -10.84
CA ALA A 33 -11.47 -17.65 -9.58
C ALA A 33 -10.48 -16.99 -8.61
N PRO A 34 -10.90 -16.55 -7.41
CA PRO A 34 -9.97 -16.04 -6.41
C PRO A 34 -8.93 -17.10 -6.04
N LEU A 35 -7.65 -16.72 -5.95
CA LEU A 35 -6.56 -17.64 -5.56
C LEU A 35 -5.93 -17.26 -4.22
N TYR A 36 -5.67 -15.98 -4.02
CA TYR A 36 -5.11 -15.41 -2.80
C TYR A 36 -5.61 -13.98 -2.66
N ALA A 37 -5.78 -13.55 -1.41
CA ALA A 37 -5.98 -12.15 -1.06
C ALA A 37 -4.68 -11.63 -0.46
N THR A 38 -4.29 -10.44 -0.87
CA THR A 38 -3.08 -9.77 -0.40
C THR A 38 -3.43 -8.48 0.31
N VAL A 39 -2.56 -8.06 1.21
CA VAL A 39 -2.72 -6.84 2.00
C VAL A 39 -1.44 -6.04 1.92
N VAL A 40 -1.57 -4.74 1.68
CA VAL A 40 -0.47 -3.79 1.79
C VAL A 40 -0.42 -3.26 3.22
N GLY A 41 0.77 -3.23 3.79
CA GLY A 41 1.00 -2.72 5.13
C GLY A 41 2.42 -2.17 5.27
N PHE A 42 2.67 -1.48 6.37
CA PHE A 42 4.03 -1.10 6.73
C PHE A 42 4.77 -2.30 7.29
N TRP A 43 5.84 -2.70 6.61
CA TRP A 43 6.87 -3.55 7.17
C TRP A 43 7.82 -2.68 7.98
N VAL A 44 8.22 -3.20 9.14
CA VAL A 44 8.96 -2.44 10.15
C VAL A 44 10.24 -3.18 10.51
N ASN A 45 11.37 -2.47 10.44
CA ASN A 45 12.63 -2.88 11.05
C ASN A 45 12.69 -2.35 12.48
N THR A 46 12.30 -3.20 13.44
CA THR A 46 12.16 -2.81 14.85
C THR A 46 13.48 -2.34 15.47
N ALA A 47 14.62 -2.87 15.04
CA ALA A 47 15.92 -2.45 15.55
C ALA A 47 16.21 -0.97 15.23
N LEU A 48 15.83 -0.51 14.04
CA LEU A 48 16.00 0.89 13.64
C LEU A 48 14.97 1.82 14.29
N THR A 49 13.74 1.38 14.45
CA THR A 49 12.70 2.19 15.11
C THR A 49 12.99 2.33 16.60
N GLU A 50 13.40 1.24 17.28
CA GLU A 50 13.85 1.25 18.67
C GLU A 50 15.08 2.14 18.87
N GLN A 51 16.05 2.09 17.95
CA GLN A 51 17.22 2.99 17.96
C GLN A 51 16.81 4.46 17.93
N ALA A 52 15.74 4.79 17.21
CA ALA A 52 15.19 6.14 17.15
C ALA A 52 14.19 6.48 18.26
N GLY A 53 13.91 5.55 19.17
CA GLY A 53 12.88 5.74 20.21
C GLY A 53 11.45 5.82 19.64
N VAL A 54 11.22 5.29 18.45
CA VAL A 54 9.91 5.21 17.80
C VAL A 54 9.23 3.92 18.24
N ASP A 55 8.15 4.06 19.00
CA ASP A 55 7.22 2.96 19.29
C ASP A 55 6.18 2.89 18.18
N ILE A 56 6.12 1.73 17.51
CA ILE A 56 5.21 1.52 16.38
C ILE A 56 3.78 1.29 16.84
N ASP A 57 3.58 0.75 18.04
CA ASP A 57 2.24 0.50 18.58
C ASP A 57 1.51 1.81 18.92
N GLU A 58 2.26 2.92 19.05
CA GLU A 58 1.72 4.27 19.30
C GLU A 58 1.44 5.07 18.01
N ILE A 59 1.76 4.52 16.82
CA ILE A 59 1.48 5.18 15.54
C ILE A 59 0.05 4.87 15.10
N GLU A 60 -0.90 5.72 15.47
CA GLU A 60 -2.31 5.55 15.15
C GLU A 60 -2.79 6.48 14.02
N THR A 61 -2.12 7.62 13.84
CA THR A 61 -2.51 8.68 12.91
C THR A 61 -1.43 8.97 11.86
N TRP A 62 -1.82 9.75 10.84
CA TRP A 62 -0.88 10.22 9.82
C TRP A 62 0.20 11.13 10.43
N GLN A 63 -0.19 11.98 11.39
CA GLN A 63 0.71 12.88 12.11
C GLN A 63 1.72 12.11 12.98
N ASP A 64 1.32 10.96 13.53
CA ASP A 64 2.25 10.09 14.27
C ASP A 64 3.30 9.49 13.32
N LEU A 65 2.90 9.10 12.11
CA LEU A 65 3.83 8.63 11.08
C LEU A 65 4.79 9.73 10.62
N GLU A 66 4.30 10.95 10.40
CA GLU A 66 5.14 12.13 10.10
C GLU A 66 6.16 12.39 11.22
N SER A 67 5.73 12.29 12.48
CA SER A 67 6.59 12.45 13.65
C SER A 67 7.65 11.35 13.74
N ALA A 68 7.27 10.10 13.45
CA ALA A 68 8.20 8.97 13.39
C ALA A 68 9.26 9.17 12.30
N VAL A 69 8.87 9.68 11.12
CA VAL A 69 9.79 10.01 10.03
C VAL A 69 10.84 11.04 10.48
N VAL A 70 10.42 12.09 11.17
CA VAL A 70 11.33 13.11 11.70
C VAL A 70 12.29 12.50 12.72
N ALA A 71 11.80 11.71 13.68
CA ALA A 71 12.63 11.07 14.70
C ALA A 71 13.70 10.13 14.09
N LEU A 72 13.31 9.32 13.10
CA LEU A 72 14.24 8.45 12.37
C LEU A 72 15.34 9.25 11.66
N ARG A 73 14.97 10.33 10.99
CA ARG A 73 15.92 11.21 10.30
C ARG A 73 16.91 11.88 11.23
N GLU A 74 16.45 12.35 12.39
CA GLU A 74 17.33 13.01 13.37
C GLU A 74 18.42 12.07 13.89
N GLN A 75 18.20 10.75 13.82
CA GLN A 75 19.20 9.72 14.12
C GLN A 75 20.06 9.30 12.90
N GLY A 76 19.86 9.94 11.75
CA GLY A 76 20.54 9.56 10.50
C GLY A 76 20.05 8.24 9.90
N ILE A 77 18.88 7.75 10.34
CA ILE A 77 18.26 6.54 9.80
C ILE A 77 17.39 6.95 8.61
N THR A 78 17.44 6.17 7.53
CA THR A 78 16.51 6.35 6.40
C THR A 78 15.12 5.89 6.85
N PRO A 79 14.11 6.77 6.90
CA PRO A 79 12.82 6.41 7.49
C PRO A 79 12.10 5.32 6.72
N ALA A 80 11.98 5.47 5.40
CA ALA A 80 11.26 4.54 4.55
C ALA A 80 11.99 4.26 3.24
N VAL A 81 11.78 3.06 2.69
CA VAL A 81 12.16 2.74 1.30
C VAL A 81 10.97 2.62 0.38
N VAL A 82 11.11 3.14 -0.84
CA VAL A 82 10.09 3.07 -1.89
C VAL A 82 10.68 2.88 -3.29
N GLY A 83 10.11 1.96 -4.07
CA GLY A 83 10.47 1.73 -5.46
C GLY A 83 9.71 2.64 -6.42
N ALA A 84 9.92 3.96 -6.36
CA ALA A 84 9.06 4.91 -7.07
C ALA A 84 9.22 4.89 -8.60
N LYS A 85 10.30 4.29 -9.13
CA LYS A 85 10.50 4.16 -10.59
C LYS A 85 9.36 3.40 -11.29
N ASP A 86 8.78 2.42 -10.61
CA ASP A 86 7.73 1.58 -11.19
C ASP A 86 6.32 2.17 -10.98
N GLY A 87 6.23 3.31 -10.28
CA GLY A 87 5.00 4.05 -10.01
C GLY A 87 4.08 3.40 -8.99
N TRP A 88 3.75 2.12 -9.15
CA TRP A 88 2.79 1.41 -8.31
C TRP A 88 3.16 1.33 -6.82
N PRO A 89 4.45 1.27 -6.39
CA PRO A 89 4.79 1.30 -4.96
C PRO A 89 4.49 2.67 -4.32
N MET A 90 4.79 3.76 -5.05
CA MET A 90 4.49 5.12 -4.59
C MET A 90 2.97 5.36 -4.57
N HIS A 91 2.23 4.77 -5.50
CA HIS A 91 0.78 4.86 -5.55
C HIS A 91 0.11 4.36 -4.27
N PHE A 92 0.69 3.42 -3.52
CA PHE A 92 0.08 2.98 -2.25
C PHE A 92 -0.05 4.10 -1.23
N TYR A 93 0.95 4.99 -1.12
CA TYR A 93 0.87 6.13 -0.21
C TYR A 93 -0.31 7.03 -0.58
N TRP A 94 -0.40 7.46 -1.85
CA TRP A 94 -1.51 8.27 -2.33
C TRP A 94 -2.86 7.55 -2.20
N GLY A 95 -2.91 6.28 -2.57
CA GLY A 95 -4.13 5.47 -2.54
C GLY A 95 -4.70 5.29 -1.14
N TYR A 96 -3.84 5.06 -0.13
CA TYR A 96 -4.29 5.01 1.26
C TYR A 96 -4.79 6.36 1.77
N LEU A 97 -4.08 7.46 1.47
CA LEU A 97 -4.51 8.80 1.83
C LEU A 97 -5.88 9.13 1.21
N ALA A 98 -6.03 8.92 -0.10
CA ALA A 98 -7.29 9.13 -0.80
C ALA A 98 -8.42 8.30 -0.18
N THR A 99 -8.19 7.00 0.04
CA THR A 99 -9.18 6.09 0.64
C THR A 99 -9.57 6.51 2.06
N ARG A 100 -8.65 7.06 2.85
CA ARG A 100 -8.96 7.59 4.20
C ARG A 100 -9.80 8.87 4.16
N LEU A 101 -9.64 9.69 3.13
CA LEU A 101 -10.42 10.92 2.97
C LEU A 101 -11.84 10.65 2.45
N VAL A 102 -12.00 9.72 1.50
CA VAL A 102 -13.28 9.55 0.77
C VAL A 102 -14.00 8.22 1.06
N GLY A 103 -13.34 7.27 1.73
CA GLY A 103 -13.87 5.92 1.93
C GLY A 103 -13.99 5.12 0.64
N GLY A 104 -14.51 3.88 0.74
CA GLY A 104 -14.73 3.02 -0.44
C GLY A 104 -15.75 3.60 -1.42
N ASP A 105 -16.87 4.13 -0.88
CA ASP A 105 -17.94 4.70 -1.70
C ASP A 105 -17.47 5.91 -2.52
N GLY A 106 -16.61 6.76 -1.94
CA GLY A 106 -16.03 7.89 -2.67
C GLY A 106 -15.09 7.47 -3.80
N ILE A 107 -14.36 6.36 -3.64
CA ILE A 107 -13.54 5.79 -4.72
C ILE A 107 -14.43 5.29 -5.87
N GLU A 108 -15.52 4.57 -5.55
CA GLU A 108 -16.44 4.08 -6.58
C GLU A 108 -17.18 5.23 -7.30
N ALA A 109 -17.62 6.26 -6.56
CA ALA A 109 -18.20 7.47 -7.15
C ALA A 109 -17.20 8.16 -8.09
N ALA A 110 -15.92 8.29 -7.66
CA ALA A 110 -14.89 8.90 -8.49
C ALA A 110 -14.62 8.12 -9.78
N LYS A 111 -14.63 6.79 -9.72
CA LYS A 111 -14.51 5.90 -10.88
C LYS A 111 -15.68 6.05 -11.85
N ALA A 112 -16.88 6.33 -11.35
CA ALA A 112 -18.05 6.62 -12.16
C ALA A 112 -18.01 8.04 -12.80
N GLY A 113 -17.09 8.89 -12.36
CA GLY A 113 -16.96 10.28 -12.80
C GLY A 113 -17.84 11.25 -12.02
N ASP A 114 -18.45 10.80 -10.92
CA ASP A 114 -19.29 11.64 -10.07
C ASP A 114 -18.45 12.68 -9.33
N ASP A 115 -19.05 13.84 -9.04
CA ASP A 115 -18.44 14.94 -8.29
C ASP A 115 -17.04 15.37 -8.79
N GLY A 116 -16.82 15.33 -10.11
CA GLY A 116 -15.53 15.68 -10.72
C GLY A 116 -14.50 14.53 -10.69
N GLY A 117 -14.89 13.33 -10.28
CA GLY A 117 -14.03 12.16 -10.32
C GLY A 117 -12.78 12.32 -9.45
N PHE A 118 -11.65 11.85 -9.98
CA PHE A 118 -10.34 11.98 -9.33
C PHE A 118 -9.76 13.41 -9.31
N THR A 119 -10.50 14.40 -9.81
CA THR A 119 -10.09 15.82 -9.77
C THR A 119 -10.78 16.62 -8.67
N ASN A 120 -11.60 15.98 -7.84
CA ASN A 120 -12.25 16.65 -6.71
C ASN A 120 -11.26 17.03 -5.60
N GLU A 121 -11.70 17.89 -4.69
CA GLU A 121 -10.86 18.48 -3.64
C GLU A 121 -10.24 17.42 -2.71
N SER A 122 -10.91 16.30 -2.47
CA SER A 122 -10.39 15.24 -1.59
C SER A 122 -9.23 14.47 -2.23
N PHE A 123 -9.29 14.20 -3.54
CA PHE A 123 -8.19 13.55 -4.25
C PHE A 123 -6.99 14.48 -4.46
N ILE A 124 -7.26 15.77 -4.70
CA ILE A 124 -6.22 16.80 -4.71
C ILE A 124 -5.54 16.86 -3.34
N ARG A 125 -6.32 16.90 -2.25
CA ARG A 125 -5.79 16.92 -0.89
C ARG A 125 -4.93 15.70 -0.57
N ALA A 126 -5.30 14.51 -1.02
CA ALA A 126 -4.45 13.32 -0.87
C ALA A 126 -3.08 13.48 -1.58
N GLY A 127 -3.06 14.15 -2.74
CA GLY A 127 -1.83 14.51 -3.44
C GLY A 127 -0.99 15.50 -2.64
N GLU A 128 -1.61 16.57 -2.12
CA GLU A 128 -0.94 17.58 -1.28
C GLU A 128 -0.35 16.97 -0.01
N MET A 129 -1.09 16.11 0.70
CA MET A 129 -0.59 15.40 1.88
C MET A 129 0.62 14.53 1.55
N LEU A 130 0.65 13.88 0.39
CA LEU A 130 1.82 13.13 -0.05
C LEU A 130 3.02 14.04 -0.38
N GLN A 131 2.77 15.23 -0.93
CA GLN A 131 3.82 16.23 -1.15
C GLN A 131 4.39 16.76 0.17
N GLU A 132 3.51 17.14 1.12
CA GLU A 132 3.88 17.55 2.48
C GLU A 132 4.72 16.46 3.17
N PHE A 133 4.32 15.18 3.05
CA PHE A 133 5.09 14.07 3.56
C PHE A 133 6.45 13.91 2.88
N ALA A 134 6.54 14.12 1.56
CA ALA A 134 7.81 14.05 0.83
C ALA A 134 8.78 15.17 1.25
N GLU A 135 8.29 16.34 1.67
CA GLU A 135 9.10 17.43 2.23
C GLU A 135 9.76 17.04 3.56
N LEU A 136 9.21 16.07 4.29
CA LEU A 136 9.85 15.45 5.45
C LEU A 136 11.00 14.51 5.07
N GLU A 137 11.38 14.41 3.80
CA GLU A 137 12.44 13.55 3.27
C GLU A 137 12.38 12.09 3.79
N PRO A 138 11.22 11.42 3.74
CA PRO A 138 11.02 10.11 4.35
C PRO A 138 11.74 9.01 3.58
N PHE A 139 12.01 9.23 2.29
CA PHE A 139 12.48 8.20 1.37
C PHE A 139 13.99 8.20 1.21
N GLN A 140 14.53 7.05 0.86
CA GLN A 140 15.93 6.89 0.52
C GLN A 140 16.36 7.81 -0.63
N SER A 141 17.63 8.22 -0.63
CA SER A 141 18.19 9.02 -1.74
C SER A 141 18.01 8.31 -3.09
N GLY A 142 17.59 9.06 -4.12
CA GLY A 142 17.35 8.52 -5.45
C GLY A 142 16.10 7.64 -5.55
N PHE A 143 15.13 7.76 -4.64
CA PHE A 143 13.92 6.93 -4.67
C PHE A 143 13.16 6.94 -6.00
N MET A 144 13.15 8.08 -6.71
CA MET A 144 12.50 8.22 -8.02
C MET A 144 13.10 7.34 -9.13
N SER A 145 14.36 6.90 -9.00
CA SER A 145 15.01 5.98 -9.95
C SER A 145 15.14 4.55 -9.43
N THR A 146 14.71 4.31 -8.18
CA THR A 146 14.78 3.01 -7.52
C THR A 146 13.59 2.14 -7.94
N THR A 147 13.84 0.90 -8.42
CA THR A 147 12.77 -0.06 -8.70
C THR A 147 12.23 -0.69 -7.42
N TYR A 148 11.06 -1.30 -7.50
CA TYR A 148 10.49 -2.12 -6.44
C TYR A 148 11.49 -3.16 -5.92
N GLU A 149 12.12 -3.95 -6.80
CA GLU A 149 13.02 -5.02 -6.38
C GLU A 149 14.24 -4.48 -5.63
N ARG A 150 14.75 -3.32 -6.06
CA ARG A 150 15.86 -2.67 -5.35
C ARG A 150 15.42 -2.16 -3.99
N ALA A 151 14.25 -1.52 -3.87
CA ALA A 151 13.74 -1.07 -2.57
C ALA A 151 13.49 -2.24 -1.60
N SER A 152 12.92 -3.34 -2.09
CA SER A 152 12.72 -4.58 -1.31
C SER A 152 14.04 -5.21 -0.86
N ALA A 153 15.10 -5.14 -1.69
CA ALA A 153 16.44 -5.55 -1.30
C ALA A 153 17.04 -4.63 -0.23
N MET A 154 16.96 -3.31 -0.41
CA MET A 154 17.44 -2.32 0.58
C MET A 154 16.78 -2.52 1.95
N PHE A 155 15.47 -2.76 1.99
CA PHE A 155 14.79 -3.07 3.25
C PHE A 155 15.31 -4.37 3.86
N GLY A 156 15.45 -5.43 3.04
CA GLY A 156 15.99 -6.72 3.48
C GLY A 156 17.42 -6.65 4.01
N ASP A 157 18.23 -5.71 3.51
CA ASP A 157 19.59 -5.42 3.95
C ASP A 157 19.63 -4.50 5.19
N GLY A 158 18.45 -4.07 5.69
CA GLY A 158 18.33 -3.22 6.87
C GLY A 158 18.68 -1.76 6.61
N GLU A 159 18.61 -1.28 5.37
CA GLU A 159 18.98 0.09 5.00
C GLU A 159 17.92 1.14 5.39
N ALA A 160 16.70 0.74 5.77
CA ALA A 160 15.63 1.65 6.18
C ALA A 160 14.68 1.04 7.22
N ALA A 161 13.97 1.91 7.95
CA ALA A 161 13.10 1.51 9.05
C ALA A 161 11.73 1.00 8.60
N LEU A 162 11.16 1.58 7.53
CA LEU A 162 9.81 1.28 7.05
C LEU A 162 9.78 0.89 5.56
N HIS A 163 8.84 0.02 5.20
CA HIS A 163 8.50 -0.25 3.80
C HIS A 163 7.00 -0.47 3.64
N LEU A 164 6.29 0.42 2.93
CA LEU A 164 4.87 0.23 2.62
C LEU A 164 4.73 -0.71 1.42
N MET A 165 4.37 -1.95 1.67
CA MET A 165 4.32 -2.97 0.62
C MET A 165 3.38 -4.13 0.95
N GLY A 166 3.00 -4.87 -0.07
CA GLY A 166 2.21 -6.08 0.06
C GLY A 166 2.86 -7.21 0.84
N ASP A 167 2.04 -8.05 1.46
CA ASP A 167 2.39 -9.36 2.03
C ASP A 167 3.22 -10.23 1.08
N TRP A 168 2.99 -10.13 -0.23
CA TRP A 168 3.75 -10.85 -1.26
C TRP A 168 5.25 -10.56 -1.28
N ASP A 169 5.70 -9.42 -0.75
CA ASP A 169 7.12 -9.04 -0.77
C ASP A 169 7.98 -9.94 0.14
N TYR A 170 7.36 -10.56 1.16
CA TYR A 170 8.05 -11.39 2.15
C TYR A 170 7.44 -12.78 2.36
N ILE A 171 6.23 -13.08 1.84
CA ILE A 171 5.67 -14.44 1.86
C ILE A 171 6.63 -15.49 1.24
N PRO A 172 7.27 -15.25 0.06
CA PRO A 172 8.19 -16.23 -0.53
C PRO A 172 9.45 -16.48 0.33
N ARG A 173 9.86 -15.50 1.14
CA ARG A 173 11.10 -15.57 1.93
C ARG A 173 10.95 -16.39 3.21
N ARG A 174 9.73 -16.63 3.70
CA ARG A 174 9.47 -17.44 4.91
C ARG A 174 9.64 -18.95 4.68
N ASN A 175 9.52 -19.42 3.44
CA ASN A 175 9.64 -20.84 3.07
C ASN A 175 11.04 -21.22 2.53
N ALA A 176 11.99 -20.29 2.54
CA ALA A 176 13.36 -20.48 2.05
C ALA A 176 14.39 -20.70 3.17
N ARG A 177 13.95 -20.96 4.41
CA ARG A 177 14.79 -21.34 5.55
C ARG A 177 14.39 -22.70 6.10
#